data_AF-A0A7K4Q0H3-F1
#
_entry.id   AF-A0A7K4Q0H3-F1
#
_cell.length_a   1.000
_cell.length_b   1.000
_cell.length_c   1.000
_cell.angle_alpha   90.00
_cell.angle_beta   90.00
_cell.angle_gamma   90.00
#
_symmetry.space_group_name_H-M   'P 1'
#
loop_
_entity.id
_entity.type
_entity.pdbx_description
1 polymer ?
#
loop_
_entity_poly.entity_id
_entity_poly.type
_entity_poly.pdbx_seq_one_letter_code
_entity_poly.pdbx_strand_id
1 'polypeptide(L)' 'ALAAMAGYWDGPEGEQCPQRTWLATRVGAAAGLVGAAYRIILLRPGSALAALQTAAADSVTM' A
#
# COMPACT_ATOMS: atom_id res chain seq x y z
N ALA A 1 6.77 7.74 -5.87
CA ALA A 1 7.17 6.33 -5.68
C ALA A 1 8.63 6.19 -5.27
N LEU A 2 9.61 6.75 -6.02
CA LEU A 2 11.04 6.62 -5.69
C LEU A 2 11.44 7.10 -4.27
N ALA A 3 10.83 8.16 -3.74
CA ALA A 3 11.11 8.62 -2.38
C ALA A 3 10.68 7.62 -1.27
N ALA A 4 9.74 6.72 -1.53
CA ALA A 4 9.23 5.77 -0.53
C ALA A 4 10.15 4.56 -0.31
N MET A 5 11.08 4.29 -1.24
CA MET A 5 12.07 3.21 -1.15
C MET A 5 13.48 3.71 -0.84
N ALA A 6 13.64 5.00 -0.52
CA ALA A 6 14.92 5.53 -0.09
C ALA A 6 15.43 4.75 1.14
N GLY A 7 16.67 4.25 1.09
CA GLY A 7 17.22 3.43 2.16
C GLY A 7 16.88 1.94 2.11
N TYR A 8 15.97 1.48 1.24
CA TYR A 8 15.60 0.07 1.19
C TYR A 8 16.74 -0.81 0.65
N TRP A 9 17.46 -0.31 -0.34
CA TRP A 9 18.59 -1.01 -0.97
C TRP A 9 19.96 -0.62 -0.40
N ASP A 10 19.97 0.17 0.67
CA ASP A 10 21.22 0.52 1.33
C ASP A 10 21.63 -0.63 2.26
N GLY A 11 22.81 -1.21 2.00
CA GLY A 11 23.39 -2.31 2.78
C GLY A 11 23.02 -3.73 2.29
N PRO A 12 23.60 -4.76 2.91
CA PRO A 12 23.37 -6.15 2.54
C PRO A 12 21.95 -6.62 2.89
N GLU A 13 21.45 -7.60 2.14
CA GLU A 13 20.19 -8.27 2.46
C GLU A 13 20.28 -9.04 3.78
N GLY A 14 19.15 -9.15 4.48
CA GLY A 14 19.06 -9.84 5.79
C GLY A 14 19.40 -8.97 7.00
N GLU A 15 19.86 -7.73 6.79
CA GLU A 15 20.01 -6.73 7.85
C GLU A 15 18.83 -5.76 7.90
N GLN A 16 18.67 -5.06 9.04
CA GLN A 16 17.67 -4.00 9.22
C GLN A 16 16.23 -4.45 8.90
N CYS A 17 15.88 -5.71 9.20
CA CYS A 17 14.58 -6.30 8.89
C CYS A 17 13.37 -5.41 9.24
N PRO A 18 13.29 -4.77 10.43
CA PRO A 18 12.14 -3.91 10.75
C PRO A 18 12.01 -2.71 9.80
N GLN A 19 13.13 -2.09 9.44
CA GLN A 19 13.17 -0.92 8.55
C GLN A 19 12.76 -1.30 7.13
N ARG A 20 13.33 -2.39 6.61
CA ARG A 20 13.05 -2.88 5.25
C ARG A 20 11.61 -3.34 5.12
N THR A 21 11.10 -4.09 6.11
CA THR A 21 9.67 -4.48 6.15
C THR A 21 8.78 -3.25 6.19
N TRP A 22 9.08 -2.25 7.02
CA TRP A 22 8.29 -1.02 7.09
C TRP A 22 8.25 -0.26 5.76
N LEU A 23 9.39 -0.12 5.08
CA LEU A 23 9.46 0.51 3.77
C LEU A 23 8.64 -0.26 2.73
N ALA A 24 8.77 -1.59 2.68
CA ALA A 24 8.01 -2.44 1.78
C ALA A 24 6.50 -2.34 2.03
N THR A 25 6.06 -2.42 3.29
CA THR A 25 4.65 -2.27 3.68
C THR A 25 4.09 -0.91 3.28
N ARG A 26 4.85 0.18 3.44
CA ARG A 26 4.41 1.52 3.00
C ARG A 26 4.18 1.59 1.50
N VAL A 27 5.05 0.96 0.72
CA VAL A 27 4.90 0.90 -0.75
C VAL A 27 3.71 0.04 -1.14
N GLY A 28 3.54 -1.14 -0.53
CA GLY A 28 2.38 -2.01 -0.73
C GLY A 28 1.06 -1.31 -0.43
N ALA A 29 0.96 -0.68 0.74
CA ALA A 29 -0.22 0.09 1.14
C ALA A 29 -0.52 1.25 0.17
N ALA A 30 0.50 1.99 -0.29
CA ALA A 30 0.31 3.04 -1.26
C ALA A 30 -0.22 2.51 -2.60
N ALA A 31 0.30 1.37 -3.07
CA ALA A 31 -0.17 0.72 -4.30
C ALA A 31 -1.62 0.21 -4.14
N GLY A 32 -1.93 -0.44 -3.02
CA GLY A 32 -3.28 -0.90 -2.70
C GLY A 32 -4.30 0.23 -2.65
N LEU A 33 -3.95 1.38 -2.04
CA LEU A 33 -4.80 2.57 -2.00
C LEU A 33 -5.04 3.17 -3.40
N VAL A 34 -4.04 3.19 -4.27
CA VAL A 34 -4.21 3.64 -5.66
C VAL A 34 -5.15 2.70 -6.42
N GLY A 35 -4.99 1.38 -6.26
CA GLY A 35 -5.90 0.38 -6.83
C GLY A 35 -7.33 0.54 -6.34
N ALA A 36 -7.51 0.73 -5.02
CA ALA A 36 -8.81 0.97 -4.41
C ALA A 36 -9.48 2.25 -4.95
N ALA A 37 -8.72 3.33 -5.15
CA ALA A 37 -9.25 4.57 -5.70
C ALA A 37 -9.85 4.34 -7.10
N TYR A 38 -9.13 3.64 -7.98
CA TYR A 38 -9.65 3.28 -9.30
C TYR A 38 -10.91 2.40 -9.20
N ARG A 39 -10.89 1.40 -8.32
CA ARG A 39 -12.02 0.50 -8.11
C ARG A 39 -13.26 1.26 -7.63
N ILE A 40 -13.13 2.17 -6.68
CA ILE A 40 -14.22 2.98 -6.14
C ILE A 40 -14.80 3.91 -7.23
N ILE A 41 -13.94 4.54 -8.03
CA ILE A 41 -14.38 5.45 -9.11
C ILE A 41 -15.15 4.68 -10.19
N LEU A 42 -14.64 3.53 -10.63
CA LEU A 42 -15.23 2.76 -11.72
C LEU A 42 -16.52 2.03 -11.32
N LEU A 43 -16.56 1.43 -10.13
CA LEU A 43 -17.67 0.60 -9.68
C LEU A 43 -18.70 1.32 -8.81
N ARG A 44 -18.40 2.55 -8.33
CA ARG A 44 -19.27 3.39 -7.50
C ARG A 44 -20.01 2.63 -6.38
N PRO A 45 -19.34 2.34 -5.25
CA PRO A 45 -19.96 1.65 -4.12
C PRO A 45 -21.19 2.40 -3.60
N GLY A 46 -22.21 1.65 -3.16
CA GLY A 46 -23.50 2.21 -2.74
C GLY A 46 -23.47 3.01 -1.43
N SER A 47 -22.33 3.05 -0.73
CA SER A 47 -22.14 3.87 0.47
C SER A 47 -20.67 4.19 0.73
N ALA A 48 -20.41 5.23 1.52
CA ALA A 48 -19.07 5.58 1.98
C ALA A 48 -18.43 4.48 2.84
N LEU A 49 -19.22 3.76 3.65
CA LEU A 49 -18.71 2.65 4.45
C LEU A 49 -18.22 1.49 3.56
N ALA A 50 -18.97 1.15 2.51
CA ALA A 50 -18.57 0.12 1.55
C ALA A 50 -17.30 0.52 0.78
N ALA A 51 -17.16 1.80 0.43
CA ALA A 51 -15.95 2.34 -0.18
C ALA A 51 -14.74 2.19 0.76
N LEU A 52 -14.90 2.54 2.03
CA LEU A 52 -13.84 2.43 3.04
C LEU A 52 -13.41 0.98 3.27
N GLN A 53 -14.37 0.06 3.37
CA GLN A 53 -14.08 -1.37 3.53
C GLN A 53 -13.30 -1.93 2.33
N THR A 54 -13.65 -1.50 1.11
CA THR A 54 -12.91 -1.85 -0.11
C THR A 54 -11.48 -1.35 -0.05
N ALA A 55 -11.28 -0.07 0.29
CA ALA A 55 -9.95 0.51 0.40
C ALA A 55 -9.09 -0.18 1.48
N ALA A 56 -9.67 -0.51 2.62
CA ALA A 56 -8.98 -1.23 3.68
C ALA A 56 -8.56 -2.64 3.23
N ALA A 57 -9.47 -3.41 2.63
CA ALA A 57 -9.17 -4.76 2.14
C ALA A 57 -8.07 -4.75 1.05
N ASP A 58 -8.17 -3.85 0.08
CA ASP A 58 -7.19 -3.73 -1.01
C ASP A 58 -5.81 -3.28 -0.50
N SER A 59 -5.75 -2.48 0.57
CA SER A 59 -4.48 -2.05 1.18
C SER A 59 -3.80 -3.11 2.04
N VAL A 60 -4.53 -4.08 2.59
CA VAL A 60 -4.01 -5.16 3.45
C VAL A 60 -3.64 -6.41 2.63
N THR A 61 -4.28 -6.61 1.49
CA THR A 61 -4.05 -7.77 0.61
C THR A 61 -2.94 -7.54 -0.43
N MET A 62 -2.37 -6.33 -0.47
CA MET A 62 -1.23 -5.94 -1.29
C MET A 62 0.06 -5.92 -0.48
#